data_AF-A0A6A0HVL0-F1
#
_entry.id   AF-A0A6A0HVL0-F1
#
_cell.length_a   1.000
_cell.length_b   1.000
_cell.length_c   1.000
_cell.angle_alpha   90.00
_cell.angle_beta   90.00
_cell.angle_gamma   90.00
#
_symmetry.space_group_name_H-M   'P 1'
#
loop_
_entity.id
_entity.type
_entity.pdbx_description
1 polymer ?
#
loop_
_entity_poly.entity_id
_entity_poly.type
_entity_poly.pdbx_seq_one_letter_code
_entity_poly.pdbx_strand_id
1 'polypeptide(L)' 'MNRKNGNIKPLDLHVLIEKEGWLYSALCLELDVASQGRTLSQAKKILLRLFNSILRAFAPQEMKKSLSLVRRRC' A
#
# COMPACT_ATOMS: atom_id res chain seq x y z
N MET A 1 29.22 11.33 -14.38
CA MET A 1 28.54 10.03 -14.21
C MET A 1 27.03 10.24 -14.30
N ASN A 2 26.42 9.84 -15.42
CA ASN A 2 24.97 9.93 -15.67
C ASN A 2 24.24 8.78 -14.96
N ARG A 3 23.39 9.09 -13.96
CA ARG A 3 22.45 8.10 -13.42
C ARG A 3 21.15 8.18 -14.22
N LYS A 4 20.83 7.07 -14.89
CA LYS A 4 19.67 6.88 -15.78
C LYS A 4 18.37 7.32 -15.09
N ASN A 5 17.54 8.07 -15.83
CA ASN A 5 16.14 8.32 -15.48
C ASN A 5 15.43 6.96 -15.33
N GLY A 6 15.27 6.49 -14.10
CA GLY A 6 14.49 5.29 -13.80
C GLY A 6 13.04 5.52 -14.18
N ASN A 7 12.54 4.74 -15.13
CA ASN A 7 11.12 4.70 -15.49
C ASN A 7 10.35 4.13 -14.30
N ILE A 8 9.76 5.00 -13.47
CA ILE A 8 8.96 4.57 -12.31
C ILE A 8 7.66 3.99 -12.85
N LYS A 9 7.61 2.66 -12.97
CA LYS A 9 6.36 1.96 -13.25
C LYS A 9 5.51 1.96 -11.98
N PRO A 10 4.20 2.26 -12.07
CA PRO A 10 3.29 2.11 -10.95
C PRO A 10 3.29 0.66 -10.49
N LEU A 11 3.25 0.45 -9.17
CA LEU A 11 3.08 -0.86 -8.56
C LEU A 11 1.59 -1.07 -8.33
N ASP A 12 0.99 -1.96 -9.09
CA ASP A 12 -0.38 -2.40 -8.90
C ASP A 12 -0.37 -3.65 -7.99
N LEU A 13 -1.16 -3.60 -6.91
CA LEU A 13 -1.30 -4.67 -5.93
C LEU A 13 -2.76 -5.08 -5.83
N HIS A 14 -3.02 -6.37 -5.73
CA HIS A 14 -4.36 -6.88 -5.50
C HIS A 14 -4.66 -6.96 -4.01
N VAL A 15 -5.87 -6.56 -3.65
CA VAL A 15 -6.35 -6.63 -2.27
C VAL A 15 -7.68 -7.35 -2.27
N LEU A 16 -7.72 -8.51 -1.62
CA LEU A 16 -8.97 -9.19 -1.30
C LEU A 16 -9.57 -8.53 -0.07
N ILE A 17 -10.85 -8.19 -0.12
CA ILE A 17 -11.56 -7.64 1.04
C ILE A 17 -12.83 -8.46 1.27
N GLU A 18 -12.93 -9.02 2.47
CA GLU A 18 -14.08 -9.79 2.90
C GLU A 18 -14.77 -9.11 4.08
N LYS A 19 -16.11 -9.18 4.10
CA LYS A 19 -16.91 -8.71 5.23
C LYS A 19 -17.29 -9.91 6.08
N GLU A 20 -16.78 -9.94 7.31
CA GLU A 20 -17.01 -11.00 8.29
C GLU A 20 -17.85 -10.43 9.44
N GLY A 21 -19.17 -10.57 9.33
CA GLY A 21 -20.11 -10.00 10.29
C GLY A 21 -19.99 -8.47 10.38
N TRP A 22 -19.47 -7.99 11.51
CA TRP A 22 -19.30 -6.55 11.83
C TRP A 22 -17.92 -5.99 11.44
N LEU A 23 -17.06 -6.82 10.84
CA LEU A 23 -15.68 -6.46 10.48
C LEU A 23 -15.45 -6.61 8.97
N TYR A 24 -14.45 -5.90 8.50
CA TYR A 24 -13.86 -6.03 7.18
C TYR A 24 -12.42 -6.51 7.36
N SER A 25 -12.07 -7.61 6.71
CA SER A 25 -10.73 -8.16 6.61
C SER A 25 -10.19 -7.83 5.21
N ALA A 26 -9.01 -7.21 5.12
CA ALA A 26 -8.35 -6.86 3.87
C ALA A 26 -6.98 -7.55 3.81
N LEU A 27 -6.71 -8.27 2.73
CA LEU A 27 -5.52 -9.09 2.55
C LEU A 27 -4.85 -8.75 1.21
N CYS A 28 -3.54 -8.51 1.26
CA CYS A 28 -2.69 -8.40 0.08
C CYS A 28 -1.70 -9.56 0.10
N LEU A 29 -1.90 -10.52 -0.80
CA LEU A 29 -1.14 -11.77 -0.84
C LEU A 29 0.30 -11.53 -1.31
N GLU A 30 0.49 -10.56 -2.21
CA GLU A 30 1.80 -10.23 -2.79
C GLU A 30 2.79 -9.67 -1.77
N LEU A 31 2.28 -9.06 -0.69
CA LEU A 31 3.08 -8.47 0.38
C LEU A 31 2.94 -9.21 1.71
N ASP A 32 2.18 -10.33 1.73
CA ASP A 32 1.87 -11.10 2.93
C ASP A 32 1.41 -10.22 4.11
N VAL A 33 0.45 -9.33 3.84
CA VAL A 33 -0.12 -8.44 4.86
C VAL A 33 -1.62 -8.45 4.89
N ALA A 34 -2.13 -8.40 6.12
CA ALA A 34 -3.54 -8.27 6.41
C ALA A 34 -3.81 -7.04 7.27
N SER A 35 -5.02 -6.49 7.14
CA SER A 35 -5.58 -5.49 8.03
C SER A 35 -7.06 -5.75 8.29
N GLN A 36 -7.58 -5.20 9.39
CA GLN A 36 -8.99 -5.30 9.73
C GLN A 36 -9.57 -3.97 10.17
N GLY A 37 -10.89 -3.79 10.02
CA GLY A 37 -11.59 -2.61 10.51
C GLY A 37 -13.11 -2.80 10.57
N ARG A 38 -13.80 -2.00 11.40
CA ARG A 38 -15.28 -2.03 11.47
C ARG A 38 -15.93 -1.46 10.22
N THR A 39 -15.17 -0.71 9.42
CA THR A 39 -15.60 -0.20 8.13
C THR A 39 -14.58 -0.54 7.05
N LEU A 40 -15.05 -0.65 5.81
CA LEU A 40 -14.20 -0.82 4.63
C LEU A 40 -13.07 0.23 4.57
N SER A 41 -13.39 1.48 4.93
CA SER A 41 -12.40 2.58 4.94
C SER A 41 -11.30 2.36 5.97
N GLN A 42 -11.66 1.87 7.17
CA GLN A 42 -10.67 1.59 8.22
C GLN A 42 -9.72 0.48 7.80
N ALA A 43 -10.24 -0.65 7.30
CA ALA A 43 -9.41 -1.76 6.84
C ALA A 43 -8.42 -1.29 5.74
N LYS A 44 -8.91 -0.54 4.74
CA LYS A 44 -8.07 0.03 3.67
C LYS A 44 -7.00 1.00 4.18
N LYS A 45 -7.35 1.92 5.10
CA LYS A 45 -6.39 2.90 5.66
C LYS A 45 -5.26 2.23 6.44
N ILE A 46 -5.59 1.18 7.19
CA ILE A 46 -4.59 0.41 7.94
C ILE A 46 -3.68 -0.33 6.95
N LEU A 47 -4.25 -0.98 5.93
CA LEU A 47 -3.47 -1.69 4.91
C LEU A 47 -2.48 -0.75 4.20
N LEU A 48 -2.94 0.44 3.79
CA LEU A 48 -2.09 1.43 3.14
C LEU A 48 -0.94 1.91 4.06
N ARG A 49 -1.19 2.01 5.37
CA ARG A 49 -0.12 2.34 6.34
C ARG A 49 0.91 1.23 6.43
N LEU A 50 0.49 -0.03 6.45
CA LEU A 50 1.38 -1.19 6.44
C LEU A 50 2.22 -1.23 5.17
N PHE A 51 1.62 -1.05 4.00
CA PHE A 51 2.36 -0.94 2.72
C PHE A 51 3.45 0.13 2.78
N ASN A 52 3.11 1.33 3.24
CA ASN A 52 4.11 2.40 3.37
C ASN A 52 5.22 2.05 4.37
N SER A 53 4.91 1.29 5.42
CA SER A 53 5.90 0.82 6.39
C SER A 53 6.86 -0.18 5.77
N ILE A 54 6.31 -1.17 5.06
CA ILE A 54 7.05 -2.18 4.30
C ILE A 54 7.96 -1.51 3.29
N LEU A 55 7.43 -0.69 2.40
CA LEU A 55 8.23 -0.04 1.37
C LEU A 55 9.35 0.83 1.96
N ARG A 56 9.12 1.49 3.11
CA ARG A 56 10.19 2.22 3.82
C ARG A 56 11.28 1.31 4.37
N ALA A 57 10.92 0.14 4.87
CA ALA A 57 11.88 -0.85 5.37
C ALA A 57 12.71 -1.45 4.23
N PHE A 58 12.09 -1.70 3.07
CA PHE A 58 12.76 -2.28 1.89
C PHE A 58 13.57 -1.25 1.07
N ALA A 59 13.23 0.05 1.11
CA ALA A 59 13.91 1.08 0.33
C ALA A 59 13.96 2.46 1.03
N PRO A 60 14.86 2.67 2.00
CA PRO A 60 14.93 3.93 2.75
C PRO A 60 15.23 5.17 1.89
N GLN A 61 15.89 4.99 0.73
CA GLN A 61 16.48 6.06 -0.08
C GLN A 61 15.53 6.60 -1.19
N GLU A 62 14.63 5.77 -1.73
CA GLU A 62 13.93 6.02 -3.01
C GLU A 62 12.50 6.60 -2.86
N MET A 63 11.91 6.53 -1.66
CA MET A 63 10.46 6.79 -1.49
C MET A 63 10.02 8.25 -1.37
N LYS A 64 10.94 9.22 -1.21
CA LYS A 64 10.57 10.65 -1.07
C LYS A 64 9.83 11.20 -2.31
N LYS A 65 9.93 10.54 -3.47
CA LYS A 65 9.35 11.00 -4.74
C LYS A 65 7.97 10.39 -5.08
N SER A 66 7.69 9.13 -4.73
CA SER A 66 6.45 8.44 -5.13
C SER A 66 5.21 8.77 -4.29
N LEU A 67 5.38 9.25 -3.05
CA LEU A 67 4.27 9.59 -2.14
C LEU A 67 3.42 10.79 -2.61
N SER A 68 3.91 11.61 -3.54
CA SER A 68 3.16 12.72 -4.12
C SER A 68 2.09 12.27 -5.12
N LEU A 69 2.19 11.05 -5.69
CA LEU A 69 1.28 10.57 -6.73
C LEU A 69 0.02 9.87 -6.20
N VAL A 70 0.14 9.14 -5.09
CA VAL A 70 -0.98 8.33 -4.53
C VAL A 70 -2.09 9.20 -3.95
N ARG A 71 -1.77 10.43 -3.54
CA ARG A 71 -2.70 11.38 -2.91
C ARG A 71 -3.79 11.94 -3.84
N ARG A 72 -3.78 11.62 -5.13
CA ARG A 72 -4.73 12.15 -6.14
C ARG A 72 -5.87 11.20 -6.53
N ARG A 73 -5.96 10.00 -5.94
CA ARG A 73 -6.95 8.97 -6.34
C ARG A 73 -7.80 8.40 -5.20
N CYS A 74 -7.81 9.05 -4.03
CA CYS A 74 -8.73 8.72 -2.94
C CYS A 74 -9.84 9.76 -2.84
#